data_AF-A0A2W6AHA6-F1
#
_entry.id   AF-A0A2W6AHA6-F1
#
_cell.length_a   1.000
_cell.length_b   1.000
_cell.length_c   1.000
_cell.angle_alpha   90.00
_cell.angle_beta   90.00
_cell.angle_gamma   90.00
#
_symmetry.space_group_name_H-M   'P 1'
#
loop_
_entity.id
_entity.type
_entity.pdbx_description
1 polymer ?
#
loop_
_entity_poly.entity_id
_entity_poly.type
_entity_poly.pdbx_seq_one_letter_code
_entity_poly.pdbx_strand_id
1 'polypeptide(L)'
;MLSGEQVRPAVAERHWRLESVLHPGARPWSQMAVLGGLTAICIAVLAALLATAFISDVGRGKAPAGWGTTVIYPSSAGDSPPRPVSPGQPARRTQPRTVTLQLSDLPPGARFGREGPASFSPSAQPPPSWDVVIRPDPAQPADYESAESLAVVYASDRVAASAMASLAASERAGGATEVAVTTRVGDRQTVWLEQSSSRPGVTIVRVAWQSMNVVGEVGIQAHIGQPGVERAMQLALVEQGRIGAPVSFDEPA
;
A
#
# COMPACT_ATOMS: atom_id res chain seq x y z
N MET A 1 18.76 17.87 20.01
CA MET A 1 17.75 16.79 20.10
C MET A 1 16.76 17.01 18.96
N LEU A 2 16.82 16.18 17.91
CA LEU A 2 15.92 16.26 16.77
C LEU A 2 14.66 15.44 17.07
N SER A 3 13.51 16.10 16.94
CA SER A 3 12.19 15.53 17.15
C SER A 3 11.96 14.37 16.18
N GLY A 4 11.57 13.20 16.69
CA GLY A 4 11.19 12.05 15.89
C GLY A 4 9.81 12.28 15.29
N GLU A 5 9.75 13.03 14.19
CA GLU A 5 8.52 13.24 13.43
C GLU A 5 8.09 11.89 12.83
N GLN A 6 6.97 11.36 13.32
CA GLN A 6 6.40 10.12 12.83
C GLN A 6 5.72 10.41 11.48
N VAL A 7 6.52 10.41 10.41
CA VAL A 7 6.05 10.66 9.04
C VAL A 7 5.03 9.57 8.66
N ARG A 8 3.76 9.97 8.47
CA ARG A 8 2.75 9.10 7.88
C ARG A 8 3.17 8.78 6.43
N PRO A 9 3.19 7.49 6.02
CA PRO A 9 3.55 7.15 4.65
C PRO A 9 2.48 7.69 3.69
N ALA A 10 2.91 8.22 2.54
CA ALA A 10 2.00 8.58 1.46
C ALA A 10 1.33 7.30 0.92
N VAL A 11 0.00 7.32 0.84
CA VAL A 11 -0.83 6.24 0.31
C VAL A 11 -1.41 6.71 -1.02
N ALA A 12 -1.26 5.91 -2.07
CA ALA A 12 -1.78 6.22 -3.41
C ALA A 12 -3.31 6.31 -3.38
N GLU A 13 -3.86 7.32 -4.06
CA GLU A 13 -5.28 7.42 -4.34
C GLU A 13 -5.65 6.41 -5.42
N ARG A 14 -6.72 5.66 -5.16
CA ARG A 14 -7.14 4.55 -6.00
C ARG A 14 -8.26 4.97 -6.94
N HIS A 15 -8.12 4.68 -8.22
CA HIS A 15 -9.00 5.22 -9.26
C HIS A 15 -10.35 4.49 -9.38
N TRP A 16 -10.47 3.23 -8.97
CA TRP A 16 -11.75 2.51 -8.95
C TRP A 16 -12.82 3.15 -8.04
N ARG A 17 -12.44 3.97 -7.04
CA ARG A 17 -13.43 4.73 -6.25
C ARG A 17 -14.01 5.95 -6.98
N LEU A 18 -13.30 6.49 -7.97
CA LEU A 18 -13.66 7.76 -8.61
C LEU A 18 -14.45 7.60 -9.92
N GLU A 19 -14.40 6.46 -10.61
CA GLU A 19 -15.24 6.21 -11.80
C GLU A 19 -16.73 5.97 -11.48
N SER A 20 -17.15 6.01 -10.20
CA SER A 20 -18.57 5.90 -9.80
C SER A 20 -19.34 7.23 -9.76
N VAL A 21 -18.71 8.36 -10.11
CA VAL A 21 -19.40 9.66 -10.16
C VAL A 21 -19.24 10.26 -11.54
N LEU A 22 -20.26 10.11 -12.38
CA LEU A 22 -20.71 11.12 -13.36
C LEU A 22 -22.08 10.70 -13.95
N HIS A 23 -23.14 10.89 -13.16
CA HIS A 23 -24.46 11.18 -13.69
C HIS A 23 -24.92 12.52 -13.11
N PRO A 24 -25.17 13.56 -13.94
CA PRO A 24 -25.63 14.85 -13.47
C PRO A 24 -27.14 14.75 -13.24
N GLY A 25 -27.53 14.32 -12.04
CA GLY A 25 -28.91 14.31 -11.57
C GLY A 25 -29.00 15.02 -10.23
N ALA A 26 -29.68 16.17 -10.22
CA ALA A 26 -29.82 17.13 -9.13
C ALA A 26 -30.02 16.51 -7.73
N ARG A 27 -29.25 16.97 -6.73
CA ARG A 27 -29.49 16.68 -5.30
C ARG A 27 -30.14 17.89 -4.61
N PRO A 28 -31.24 17.70 -3.84
CA PRO A 28 -31.93 18.78 -3.13
C PRO A 28 -31.17 19.25 -1.88
N TRP A 29 -31.16 20.56 -1.65
CA TRP A 29 -30.36 21.28 -0.66
C TRP A 29 -30.62 20.93 0.82
N SER A 30 -31.66 20.17 1.15
CA SER A 30 -32.03 19.86 2.54
C SER A 30 -31.16 18.79 3.22
N GLN A 31 -30.27 18.09 2.50
CA GLN A 31 -29.38 17.08 3.09
C GLN A 31 -28.04 17.63 3.62
N MET A 32 -27.68 18.89 3.34
CA MET A 32 -26.40 19.45 3.81
C MET A 32 -26.40 19.85 5.30
N ALA A 33 -27.56 20.15 5.90
CA ALA A 33 -27.61 20.62 7.28
C ALA A 33 -27.49 19.49 8.33
N VAL A 34 -27.97 18.28 8.02
CA VAL A 34 -27.93 17.14 8.96
C VAL A 34 -26.55 16.46 8.97
N LEU A 35 -25.83 16.49 7.84
CA LEU A 35 -24.49 15.90 7.72
C LEU A 35 -23.43 16.69 8.51
N GLY A 36 -23.55 18.03 8.57
CA GLY A 36 -22.60 18.89 9.27
C GLY A 36 -22.59 18.71 10.79
N GLY A 37 -23.74 18.43 11.40
CA GLY A 37 -23.86 18.21 12.84
C GLY A 37 -23.25 16.88 13.30
N LEU A 38 -23.41 15.82 12.52
CA LEU A 38 -22.87 14.49 12.83
C LEU A 38 -21.34 14.45 12.69
N THR A 39 -20.77 15.16 11.71
CA THR A 39 -19.31 15.26 11.57
C THR A 39 -18.65 15.98 12.73
N ALA A 40 -19.27 17.02 13.29
CA ALA A 40 -18.72 17.77 14.43
C ALA A 40 -18.67 16.90 15.71
N ILE A 41 -19.68 16.06 15.93
CA ILE A 41 -19.75 15.16 17.09
C ILE A 41 -18.69 14.05 16.98
N CYS A 42 -18.50 13.47 15.79
CA CYS A 42 -17.46 12.45 15.58
C CYS A 42 -16.04 13.00 15.79
N ILE A 43 -15.77 14.24 15.37
CA ILE A 43 -14.47 14.88 15.57
C ILE A 43 -14.23 15.16 17.06
N ALA A 44 -15.24 15.61 17.81
CA ALA A 44 -15.13 15.86 19.24
C ALA A 44 -14.87 14.58 20.05
N VAL A 45 -15.53 13.46 19.71
CA VAL A 45 -15.31 12.16 20.35
C VAL A 45 -13.92 11.61 20.02
N LEU A 46 -13.45 11.75 18.78
CA LEU A 46 -12.11 11.33 18.38
C LEU A 46 -11.01 12.15 19.10
N ALA A 47 -11.22 13.46 19.28
CA ALA A 47 -10.32 14.33 20.02
C ALA A 47 -10.27 13.98 21.52
N ALA A 48 -11.42 13.63 22.12
CA ALA A 48 -11.49 13.21 23.53
C ALA A 48 -10.79 11.86 23.77
N LEU A 49 -10.89 10.91 22.82
CA LEU A 49 -10.19 9.61 22.89
C LEU A 49 -8.66 9.76 22.69
N LEU A 50 -8.22 10.72 21.88
CA LEU A 50 -6.79 11.02 21.72
C LEU A 50 -6.19 11.72 22.96
N ALA A 51 -6.98 12.54 23.67
CA ALA A 51 -6.54 13.21 24.89
C ALA A 51 -6.36 12.25 26.08
N THR A 52 -7.22 11.24 26.22
CA THR A 52 -7.11 10.25 27.32
C THR A 52 -5.97 9.25 27.12
N ALA A 53 -5.60 8.96 25.86
CA ALA A 53 -4.42 8.15 25.54
C ALA A 53 -3.11 8.89 25.89
N PHE A 54 -3.06 10.21 25.73
CA PHE A 54 -1.86 11.01 26.04
C PHE A 54 -1.62 11.22 27.55
N ILE A 55 -2.68 11.32 28.36
CA ILE A 55 -2.55 11.54 29.81
C ILE A 55 -2.11 10.25 30.53
N SER A 56 -2.38 9.08 29.95
CA SER A 56 -2.01 7.78 30.54
C SER A 56 -0.51 7.45 30.43
N ASP A 57 0.22 8.12 29.55
CA ASP A 57 1.65 7.84 29.30
C ASP A 57 2.61 8.85 29.96
N VAL A 58 2.09 9.98 30.47
CA VAL A 58 2.89 11.02 31.14
C VAL A 58 2.94 10.82 32.68
N GLY A 59 2.32 9.76 33.20
CA GLY A 59 2.12 9.53 34.64
C GLY A 59 3.15 8.65 35.37
N ARG A 60 4.12 8.01 34.71
CA ARG A 60 5.10 7.13 35.37
C ARG A 60 6.54 7.51 35.08
N GLY A 61 7.07 8.40 35.90
CA GLY A 61 8.50 8.71 35.90
C GLY A 61 8.90 9.74 36.96
N LYS A 62 8.75 9.42 38.26
CA LYS A 62 9.52 10.07 39.32
C LYS A 62 10.39 9.03 40.03
N ALA A 63 11.69 9.33 40.05
CA ALA A 63 12.83 8.58 40.58
C ALA A 63 12.81 8.42 42.13
N PRO A 64 13.85 7.80 42.74
CA PRO A 64 14.98 8.65 43.15
C PRO A 64 16.38 8.03 43.02
N ALA A 65 17.36 8.93 42.95
CA ALA A 65 18.78 8.66 43.12
C ALA A 65 19.12 8.25 44.56
N GLY A 66 20.07 7.34 44.73
CA GLY A 66 20.63 6.97 46.03
C GLY A 66 21.95 6.22 45.85
N TRP A 67 23.01 6.76 46.48
CA TRP A 67 24.38 6.27 46.43
C TRP A 67 24.52 4.88 47.09
N GLY A 68 25.42 4.05 46.56
CA GLY A 68 25.79 2.77 47.16
C GLY A 68 27.03 2.17 46.49
N THR A 69 28.18 2.38 47.10
CA THR A 69 29.48 1.79 46.75
C THR A 69 29.47 0.29 47.08
N THR A 70 29.75 -0.59 46.11
CA THR A 70 30.43 -1.87 46.35
C THR A 70 31.26 -2.27 45.13
N VAL A 71 32.55 -2.47 45.36
CA VAL A 71 33.57 -3.00 44.44
C VAL A 71 33.72 -4.50 44.68
N ILE A 72 33.71 -5.37 43.65
CA ILE A 72 34.53 -6.62 43.51
C ILE A 72 34.75 -6.95 42.01
N TYR A 73 35.98 -7.32 41.66
CA TYR A 73 36.63 -7.46 40.33
C TYR A 73 36.43 -8.85 39.62
N PRO A 74 37.24 -9.26 38.61
CA PRO A 74 36.95 -9.20 37.16
C PRO A 74 36.87 -10.61 36.52
N SER A 75 36.31 -10.76 35.31
CA SER A 75 36.68 -11.91 34.48
C SER A 75 36.52 -11.60 32.99
N SER A 76 37.64 -11.76 32.28
CA SER A 76 37.85 -11.51 30.87
C SER A 76 37.06 -12.48 29.99
N ALA A 77 36.28 -11.95 29.04
CA ALA A 77 35.92 -12.68 27.81
C ALA A 77 35.62 -11.68 26.68
N GLY A 78 36.68 -11.34 25.93
CA GLY A 78 36.61 -11.01 24.50
C GLY A 78 35.85 -9.74 24.08
N ASP A 79 36.55 -8.61 24.10
CA ASP A 79 36.25 -7.46 23.24
C ASP A 79 36.20 -7.92 21.77
N SER A 80 34.99 -8.00 21.22
CA SER A 80 34.79 -7.93 19.78
C SER A 80 34.44 -6.48 19.45
N PRO A 81 35.27 -5.74 18.68
CA PRO A 81 34.93 -4.38 18.29
C PRO A 81 33.59 -4.38 17.55
N PRO A 82 32.76 -3.32 17.70
CA PRO A 82 31.51 -3.23 16.97
C PRO A 82 31.83 -3.32 15.48
N ARG A 83 31.34 -4.40 14.86
CA ARG A 83 31.49 -4.63 13.43
C ARG A 83 30.95 -3.38 12.72
N PRO A 84 31.74 -2.72 11.84
CA PRO A 84 31.22 -1.60 11.08
C PRO A 84 29.98 -2.09 10.33
N VAL A 85 28.90 -1.32 10.43
CA VAL A 85 27.68 -1.53 9.67
C VAL A 85 28.11 -1.64 8.22
N SER A 86 28.03 -2.84 7.62
CA SER A 86 28.30 -3.00 6.20
C SER A 86 27.48 -1.94 5.47
N PRO A 87 28.07 -1.17 4.53
CA PRO A 87 27.29 -0.28 3.69
C PRO A 87 26.15 -1.11 3.12
N GLY A 88 24.92 -0.72 3.45
CA GLY A 88 23.72 -1.36 2.92
C GLY A 88 23.94 -1.50 1.42
N GLN A 89 23.78 -2.75 0.96
CA GLN A 89 23.82 -3.15 -0.44
C GLN A 89 23.25 -2.01 -1.29
N PRO A 90 23.94 -1.53 -2.35
CA PRO A 90 23.46 -0.41 -3.14
C PRO A 90 22.03 -0.75 -3.57
N ALA A 91 21.06 0.00 -3.06
CA ALA A 91 19.65 -0.23 -3.35
C ALA A 91 19.54 -0.32 -4.87
N ARG A 92 19.23 -1.51 -5.41
CA ARG A 92 18.90 -1.62 -6.83
C ARG A 92 17.76 -0.63 -7.02
N ARG A 93 18.02 0.46 -7.76
CA ARG A 93 17.01 1.49 -8.01
C ARG A 93 15.97 0.88 -8.92
N THR A 94 14.96 0.26 -8.33
CA THR A 94 13.81 -0.27 -9.04
C THR A 94 13.07 0.91 -9.67
N GLN A 95 12.88 0.87 -10.99
CA GLN A 95 12.00 1.82 -11.66
C GLN A 95 10.57 1.29 -11.56
N PRO A 96 9.60 2.02 -10.98
CA PRO A 96 8.26 1.48 -10.76
C PRO A 96 7.57 1.05 -12.06
N ARG A 97 7.78 1.79 -13.17
CA ARG A 97 7.26 1.47 -14.50
C ARG A 97 7.71 0.10 -15.03
N THR A 98 8.92 -0.33 -14.69
CA THR A 98 9.45 -1.63 -15.15
C THR A 98 8.93 -2.80 -14.32
N VAL A 99 8.25 -2.54 -13.20
CA VAL A 99 7.66 -3.56 -12.34
C VAL A 99 6.21 -3.83 -12.71
N THR A 100 5.44 -2.76 -12.98
CA THR A 100 4.02 -2.83 -13.32
C THR A 100 3.71 -3.68 -14.56
N LEU A 101 2.47 -4.11 -14.70
CA LEU A 101 2.01 -4.91 -15.84
C LEU A 101 2.27 -4.23 -17.18
N GLN A 102 2.63 -5.07 -18.15
CA GLN A 102 2.78 -4.74 -19.56
C GLN A 102 1.70 -5.49 -20.35
N LEU A 103 1.38 -5.02 -21.57
CA LEU A 103 0.37 -5.67 -22.40
C LEU A 103 0.71 -7.13 -22.73
N SER A 104 2.01 -7.48 -22.76
CA SER A 104 2.48 -8.86 -22.99
C SER A 104 2.14 -9.83 -21.85
N ASP A 105 1.76 -9.33 -20.68
CA ASP A 105 1.40 -10.16 -19.52
C ASP A 105 -0.06 -10.62 -19.54
N LEU A 106 -0.82 -10.05 -20.47
CA LEU A 106 -2.25 -10.20 -20.59
C LEU A 106 -2.62 -10.88 -21.90
N PRO A 107 -3.87 -11.40 -22.01
CA PRO A 107 -4.35 -11.98 -23.25
C PRO A 107 -4.18 -11.01 -24.44
N PRO A 108 -3.96 -11.54 -25.65
CA PRO A 108 -3.86 -10.73 -26.86
C PRO A 108 -5.05 -9.76 -27.01
N GLY A 109 -4.77 -8.57 -27.52
CA GLY A 109 -5.79 -7.51 -27.71
C GLY A 109 -6.00 -6.59 -26.51
N ALA A 110 -5.41 -6.89 -25.34
CA ALA A 110 -5.43 -5.97 -24.21
C ALA A 110 -4.84 -4.59 -24.57
N ARG A 111 -5.40 -3.53 -23.99
CA ARG A 111 -5.00 -2.14 -24.23
C ARG A 111 -4.92 -1.33 -22.94
N PHE A 112 -3.96 -0.42 -22.86
CA PHE A 112 -3.90 0.54 -21.76
C PHE A 112 -5.11 1.48 -21.84
N GLY A 113 -5.89 1.52 -20.75
CA GLY A 113 -6.86 2.58 -20.50
C GLY A 113 -6.20 3.79 -19.85
N ARG A 114 -5.19 3.55 -18.99
CA ARG A 114 -4.37 4.58 -18.35
C ARG A 114 -2.99 4.02 -18.02
N GLU A 115 -1.97 4.86 -18.13
CA GLU A 115 -0.60 4.56 -17.71
C GLU A 115 0.04 5.87 -17.23
N GLY A 116 0.70 5.86 -16.07
CA GLY A 116 1.45 7.03 -15.59
C GLY A 116 1.82 6.97 -14.12
N PRO A 117 2.40 8.05 -13.56
CA PRO A 117 2.63 8.15 -12.12
C PRO A 117 1.33 8.01 -11.32
N ALA A 118 1.40 7.34 -10.17
CA ALA A 118 0.25 7.19 -9.30
C ALA A 118 -0.13 8.52 -8.64
N SER A 119 -1.43 8.70 -8.39
CA SER A 119 -1.95 9.87 -7.69
C SER A 119 -1.80 9.66 -6.18
N PHE A 120 -1.46 10.71 -5.43
CA PHE A 120 -1.41 10.67 -3.97
C PHE A 120 -2.15 11.86 -3.41
N SER A 121 -2.74 11.68 -2.23
CA SER A 121 -3.36 12.79 -1.52
C SER A 121 -2.31 13.90 -1.27
N PRO A 122 -2.72 15.18 -1.33
CA PRO A 122 -1.79 16.31 -1.27
C PRO A 122 -1.04 16.31 0.06
N SER A 123 0.18 15.83 0.00
CA SER A 123 1.17 15.79 1.07
C SER A 123 2.56 15.89 0.42
N ALA A 124 3.63 15.85 1.23
CA ALA A 124 5.02 15.96 0.75
C ALA A 124 5.29 15.09 -0.49
N GLN A 125 6.26 15.53 -1.32
CA GLN A 125 6.65 14.95 -2.60
C GLN A 125 6.35 13.43 -2.72
N PRO A 126 5.48 13.01 -3.66
CA PRO A 126 5.02 11.63 -3.72
C PRO A 126 6.18 10.66 -4.00
N PRO A 127 6.13 9.44 -3.45
CA PRO A 127 7.13 8.43 -3.74
C PRO A 127 7.13 8.09 -5.24
N PRO A 128 8.29 7.71 -5.81
CA PRO A 128 8.35 7.18 -7.17
C PRO A 128 7.35 6.05 -7.34
N SER A 129 6.48 6.18 -8.33
CA SER A 129 5.37 5.26 -8.53
C SER A 129 4.96 5.18 -10.00
N TRP A 130 4.26 4.11 -10.34
CA TRP A 130 3.64 3.92 -11.63
C TRP A 130 2.36 3.11 -11.45
N ASP A 131 1.32 3.52 -12.16
CA ASP A 131 -0.02 2.98 -12.11
C ASP A 131 -0.50 2.74 -13.54
N VAL A 132 -1.02 1.55 -13.79
CA VAL A 132 -1.56 1.12 -15.08
C VAL A 132 -2.94 0.54 -14.91
N VAL A 133 -3.83 0.91 -15.83
CA VAL A 133 -5.17 0.33 -15.96
C VAL A 133 -5.26 -0.26 -17.36
N ILE A 134 -5.53 -1.54 -17.46
CA ILE A 134 -5.58 -2.29 -18.71
C ILE A 134 -6.97 -2.89 -18.88
N ARG A 135 -7.53 -2.76 -20.09
CA ARG A 135 -8.83 -3.31 -20.45
C ARG A 135 -8.66 -4.32 -21.60
N PRO A 136 -9.42 -5.43 -21.61
CA PRO A 136 -9.40 -6.35 -22.74
C PRO A 136 -9.97 -5.70 -24.00
N ASP A 137 -9.70 -6.33 -25.14
CA ASP A 137 -10.33 -5.98 -26.41
C ASP A 137 -11.83 -6.30 -26.34
N PRO A 138 -12.74 -5.36 -26.64
CA PRO A 138 -14.17 -5.67 -26.77
C PRO A 138 -14.47 -6.77 -27.80
N ALA A 139 -13.60 -6.94 -28.81
CA ALA A 139 -13.71 -7.98 -29.81
C ALA A 139 -13.14 -9.35 -29.36
N GLN A 140 -12.37 -9.39 -28.27
CA GLN A 140 -11.81 -10.61 -27.69
C GLN A 140 -12.13 -10.64 -26.19
N PRO A 141 -13.33 -11.16 -25.82
CA PRO A 141 -13.78 -11.13 -24.44
C PRO A 141 -12.81 -11.89 -23.53
N ALA A 142 -12.35 -11.21 -22.48
CA ALA A 142 -11.57 -11.80 -21.39
C ALA A 142 -12.49 -12.19 -20.22
N ASP A 143 -11.94 -12.96 -19.30
CA ASP A 143 -12.58 -13.38 -18.05
C ASP A 143 -12.56 -12.27 -16.97
N TYR A 144 -12.10 -11.06 -17.33
CA TYR A 144 -12.09 -9.86 -16.50
C TYR A 144 -12.50 -8.63 -17.32
N GLU A 145 -13.04 -7.61 -16.65
CA GLU A 145 -13.41 -6.33 -17.26
C GLU A 145 -12.24 -5.34 -17.30
N SER A 146 -11.41 -5.36 -16.26
CA SER A 146 -10.18 -4.57 -16.17
C SER A 146 -9.16 -5.21 -15.24
N ALA A 147 -7.89 -4.92 -15.51
CA ALA A 147 -6.77 -5.23 -14.64
C ALA A 147 -6.05 -3.92 -14.29
N GLU A 148 -5.71 -3.75 -13.02
CA GLU A 148 -4.95 -2.61 -12.51
C GLU A 148 -3.63 -3.10 -11.93
N SER A 149 -2.60 -2.28 -12.03
CA SER A 149 -1.29 -2.57 -11.46
C SER A 149 -0.62 -1.30 -10.99
N LEU A 150 -0.10 -1.34 -9.77
CA LEU A 150 0.53 -0.22 -9.09
C LEU A 150 1.85 -0.70 -8.50
N ALA A 151 2.93 0.03 -8.76
CA ALA A 151 4.19 -0.12 -8.04
C ALA A 151 4.57 1.20 -7.37
N VAL A 152 4.96 1.15 -6.10
CA VAL A 152 5.44 2.29 -5.31
C VAL A 152 6.78 1.93 -4.67
N VAL A 153 7.78 2.78 -4.87
CA VAL A 153 9.12 2.59 -4.31
C VAL A 153 9.32 3.56 -3.15
N TYR A 154 9.39 3.03 -1.93
CA TYR A 154 9.59 3.82 -0.72
C TYR A 154 11.07 4.00 -0.40
N ALA A 155 11.38 4.96 0.48
CA ALA A 155 12.75 5.26 0.89
C ALA A 155 13.42 4.11 1.68
N SER A 156 12.64 3.22 2.30
CA SER A 156 13.14 2.06 3.03
C SER A 156 12.08 0.97 3.19
N ASP A 157 12.52 -0.26 3.47
CA ASP A 157 11.69 -1.43 3.76
C ASP A 157 10.73 -1.18 4.94
N ARG A 158 11.17 -0.40 5.94
CA ARG A 158 10.34 -0.03 7.09
C ARG A 158 9.17 0.86 6.67
N VAL A 159 9.42 1.82 5.78
CA VAL A 159 8.37 2.72 5.26
C VAL A 159 7.40 1.92 4.36
N ALA A 160 7.92 1.04 3.50
CA ALA A 160 7.10 0.13 2.69
C ALA A 160 6.20 -0.78 3.55
N ALA A 161 6.74 -1.35 4.63
CA ALA A 161 6.00 -2.16 5.59
C ALA A 161 4.88 -1.36 6.29
N SER A 162 5.15 -0.09 6.62
CA SER A 162 4.13 0.80 7.19
C SER A 162 3.04 1.13 6.18
N ALA A 163 3.41 1.35 4.91
CA ALA A 163 2.44 1.59 3.84
C ALA A 163 1.53 0.38 3.63
N MET A 164 2.07 -0.84 3.60
CA MET A 164 1.27 -2.08 3.57
C MET A 164 0.29 -2.17 4.73
N ALA A 165 0.71 -1.83 5.95
CA ALA A 165 -0.18 -1.84 7.11
C ALA A 165 -1.32 -0.80 6.97
N SER A 166 -1.01 0.41 6.50
CA SER A 166 -2.00 1.45 6.21
C SER A 166 -2.97 1.02 5.11
N LEU A 167 -2.48 0.36 4.07
CA LEU A 167 -3.27 -0.21 2.99
C LEU A 167 -4.27 -1.23 3.52
N ALA A 168 -3.78 -2.22 4.27
CA ALA A 168 -4.62 -3.26 4.86
C ALA A 168 -5.67 -2.69 5.83
N ALA A 169 -5.31 -1.65 6.60
CA ALA A 169 -6.28 -0.97 7.45
C ALA A 169 -7.38 -0.27 6.64
N SER A 170 -7.01 0.38 5.53
CA SER A 170 -7.96 1.04 4.63
C SER A 170 -8.90 0.05 3.94
N GLU A 171 -8.40 -1.09 3.48
CA GLU A 171 -9.19 -2.15 2.83
C GLU A 171 -10.22 -2.75 3.81
N ARG A 172 -9.80 -3.09 5.04
CA ARG A 172 -10.72 -3.58 6.08
C ARG A 172 -11.79 -2.55 6.43
N ALA A 173 -11.42 -1.27 6.54
CA ALA A 173 -12.37 -0.18 6.78
C ALA A 173 -13.33 0.03 5.60
N GLY A 174 -12.91 -0.34 4.38
CA GLY A 174 -13.73 -0.34 3.17
C GLY A 174 -14.66 -1.54 3.04
N GLY A 175 -14.60 -2.52 3.96
CA GLY A 175 -15.44 -3.72 3.90
C GLY A 175 -14.90 -4.83 2.98
N ALA A 176 -13.64 -4.73 2.54
CA ALA A 176 -13.01 -5.80 1.79
C ALA A 176 -12.76 -7.02 2.69
N THR A 177 -12.97 -8.22 2.15
CA THR A 177 -12.76 -9.48 2.87
C THR A 177 -11.38 -10.04 2.55
N GLU A 178 -10.60 -10.36 3.57
CA GLU A 178 -9.29 -11.00 3.38
C GLU A 178 -9.47 -12.45 2.92
N VAL A 179 -8.70 -12.87 1.93
CA VAL A 179 -8.71 -14.24 1.40
C VAL A 179 -7.39 -14.92 1.73
N ALA A 180 -7.47 -16.09 2.37
CA ALA A 180 -6.29 -16.92 2.60
C ALA A 180 -5.84 -17.56 1.28
N VAL A 181 -4.57 -17.38 0.94
CA VAL A 181 -3.93 -17.98 -0.25
C VAL A 181 -2.68 -18.74 0.18
N THR A 182 -2.35 -19.80 -0.55
CA THR A 182 -1.18 -20.65 -0.26
C THR A 182 0.09 -20.16 -0.94
N THR A 183 -0.03 -19.59 -2.14
CA THR A 183 1.07 -19.00 -2.89
C THR A 183 1.54 -17.70 -2.22
N ARG A 184 2.86 -17.55 -2.04
CA ARG A 184 3.47 -16.31 -1.51
C ARG A 184 4.08 -15.46 -2.62
N VAL A 185 3.90 -14.16 -2.52
CA VAL A 185 4.50 -13.09 -3.33
C VAL A 185 5.25 -12.15 -2.38
N GLY A 186 6.53 -11.92 -2.66
CA GLY A 186 7.37 -11.04 -1.84
C GLY A 186 7.56 -11.49 -0.39
N ASP A 187 7.92 -10.52 0.46
CA ASP A 187 8.20 -10.70 1.89
C ASP A 187 6.91 -10.66 2.72
N ARG A 188 5.92 -9.90 2.25
CA ARG A 188 4.59 -9.73 2.86
C ARG A 188 3.56 -9.64 1.77
N GLN A 189 2.37 -10.19 2.03
CA GLN A 189 1.25 -10.07 1.11
C GLN A 189 -0.07 -9.98 1.86
N THR A 190 -1.08 -9.45 1.18
CA THR A 190 -2.48 -9.61 1.57
C THR A 190 -3.35 -9.63 0.33
N VAL A 191 -4.36 -10.51 0.34
CA VAL A 191 -5.30 -10.66 -0.77
C VAL A 191 -6.69 -10.30 -0.28
N TRP A 192 -7.36 -9.43 -1.03
CA TRP A 192 -8.67 -8.89 -0.70
C TRP A 192 -9.68 -9.23 -1.79
N LEU A 193 -10.91 -9.44 -1.37
CA LEU A 193 -12.06 -9.59 -2.23
C LEU A 193 -13.13 -8.59 -1.79
N GLU A 194 -13.54 -7.73 -2.71
CA GLU A 194 -14.57 -6.71 -2.52
C GLU A 194 -15.69 -6.93 -3.53
N GLN A 195 -16.95 -6.96 -3.06
CA GLN A 195 -18.10 -6.93 -3.97
C GLN A 195 -18.31 -5.50 -4.45
N SER A 196 -18.44 -5.32 -5.76
CA SER A 196 -18.68 -4.00 -6.33
C SER A 196 -20.05 -3.47 -5.89
N SER A 197 -20.04 -2.37 -5.13
CA SER A 197 -21.27 -1.71 -4.67
C SER A 197 -22.07 -1.07 -5.81
N SER A 198 -21.40 -0.70 -6.91
CA SER A 198 -22.03 -0.07 -8.08
C SER A 198 -22.48 -1.06 -9.14
N ARG A 199 -21.95 -2.29 -9.12
CA ARG A 199 -22.23 -3.33 -10.14
C ARG A 199 -22.44 -4.70 -9.49
N PRO A 200 -23.70 -5.08 -9.19
CA PRO A 200 -24.01 -6.38 -8.63
C PRO A 200 -23.45 -7.53 -9.49
N GLY A 201 -22.84 -8.52 -8.85
CA GLY A 201 -22.22 -9.66 -9.53
C GLY A 201 -20.84 -9.39 -10.12
N VAL A 202 -20.26 -8.21 -9.90
CA VAL A 202 -18.84 -7.92 -10.17
C VAL A 202 -18.07 -7.95 -8.86
N THR A 203 -16.96 -8.67 -8.85
CA THR A 203 -16.01 -8.75 -7.74
C THR A 203 -14.72 -8.04 -8.13
N ILE A 204 -14.14 -7.32 -7.17
CA ILE A 204 -12.80 -6.76 -7.27
C ILE A 204 -11.88 -7.60 -6.39
N VAL A 205 -10.90 -8.22 -7.01
CA VAL A 205 -9.82 -8.94 -6.34
C VAL A 205 -8.60 -8.04 -6.30
N ARG A 206 -7.94 -7.93 -5.15
CA ARG A 206 -6.69 -7.17 -5.01
C ARG A 206 -5.64 -7.99 -4.32
N VAL A 207 -4.46 -8.07 -4.91
CA VAL A 207 -3.27 -8.66 -4.32
C VAL A 207 -2.29 -7.53 -4.06
N ALA A 208 -2.04 -7.23 -2.79
CA ALA A 208 -1.00 -6.28 -2.40
C ALA A 208 0.18 -7.04 -1.79
N TRP A 209 1.40 -6.67 -2.14
CA TRP A 209 2.59 -7.27 -1.58
C TRP A 209 3.72 -6.26 -1.37
N GLN A 210 4.67 -6.64 -0.53
CA GLN A 210 5.92 -5.92 -0.33
C GLN A 210 7.08 -6.82 -0.71
N SER A 211 8.06 -6.27 -1.43
CA SER A 211 9.39 -6.85 -1.55
C SER A 211 10.44 -5.76 -1.36
N MET A 212 11.29 -5.91 -0.34
CA MET A 212 12.22 -4.86 0.11
C MET A 212 11.47 -3.52 0.35
N ASN A 213 11.88 -2.45 -0.33
CA ASN A 213 11.29 -1.12 -0.25
C ASN A 213 10.19 -0.87 -1.31
N VAL A 214 9.79 -1.89 -2.06
CA VAL A 214 8.75 -1.80 -3.10
C VAL A 214 7.44 -2.36 -2.54
N VAL A 215 6.35 -1.61 -2.75
CA VAL A 215 4.98 -2.10 -2.57
C VAL A 215 4.35 -2.23 -3.95
N GLY A 216 3.87 -3.43 -4.25
CA GLY A 216 3.11 -3.73 -5.45
C GLY A 216 1.65 -3.99 -5.12
N GLU A 217 0.76 -3.67 -6.06
CA GLU A 217 -0.64 -4.06 -6.02
C GLU A 217 -1.11 -4.44 -7.42
N VAL A 218 -1.80 -5.57 -7.52
CA VAL A 218 -2.52 -6.00 -8.72
C VAL A 218 -3.99 -6.11 -8.38
N GLY A 219 -4.82 -5.44 -9.16
CA GLY A 219 -6.27 -5.50 -9.09
C GLY A 219 -6.86 -6.20 -10.31
N ILE A 220 -7.87 -7.05 -10.12
CA ILE A 220 -8.70 -7.57 -11.21
C ILE A 220 -10.15 -7.32 -10.87
N GLN A 221 -10.88 -6.74 -11.83
CA GLN A 221 -12.32 -6.63 -11.76
C GLN A 221 -12.95 -7.68 -12.68
N ALA A 222 -13.74 -8.58 -12.12
CA ALA A 222 -14.30 -9.71 -12.86
C ALA A 222 -15.66 -10.16 -12.30
N HIS A 223 -16.42 -10.89 -13.11
CA HIS A 223 -17.66 -11.55 -12.67
C HIS A 223 -17.42 -12.84 -11.87
N ILE A 224 -16.16 -13.16 -11.62
CA ILE A 224 -15.70 -14.46 -11.15
C ILE A 224 -14.96 -14.26 -9.83
N GLY A 225 -15.35 -15.05 -8.82
CA GLY A 225 -14.74 -15.00 -7.48
C GLY A 225 -13.33 -15.60 -7.44
N GLN A 226 -13.21 -16.85 -7.00
CA GLN A 226 -11.90 -17.52 -6.80
C GLN A 226 -10.98 -17.57 -8.04
N PRO A 227 -11.48 -17.79 -9.29
CA PRO A 227 -10.62 -17.71 -10.47
C PRO A 227 -9.93 -16.35 -10.65
N GLY A 228 -10.59 -15.26 -10.24
CA GLY A 228 -10.00 -13.92 -10.22
C GLY A 228 -8.83 -13.80 -9.23
N VAL A 229 -8.88 -14.54 -8.10
CA VAL A 229 -7.78 -14.61 -7.12
C VAL A 229 -6.56 -15.28 -7.72
N GLU A 230 -6.73 -16.43 -8.36
CA GLU A 230 -5.62 -17.13 -9.01
C GLU A 230 -4.96 -16.28 -10.10
N ARG A 231 -5.77 -15.62 -10.93
CA ARG A 231 -5.26 -14.74 -11.99
C ARG A 231 -4.52 -13.53 -11.42
N ALA A 232 -5.07 -12.85 -10.41
CA ALA A 232 -4.41 -11.70 -9.79
C ALA A 232 -3.09 -12.10 -9.12
N MET A 233 -3.04 -13.29 -8.48
CA MET A 233 -1.82 -13.84 -7.90
C MET A 233 -0.76 -14.16 -8.96
N GLN A 234 -1.15 -14.72 -10.11
CA GLN A 234 -0.23 -14.98 -11.23
C GLN A 234 0.39 -13.67 -11.75
N LEU A 235 -0.43 -12.64 -11.94
CA LEU A 235 0.05 -11.33 -12.38
C LEU A 235 0.98 -10.68 -11.34
N ALA A 236 0.65 -10.77 -10.05
CA ALA A 236 1.53 -10.29 -8.98
C ALA A 236 2.88 -11.02 -8.95
N LEU A 237 2.92 -12.32 -9.26
CA LEU A 237 4.18 -13.07 -9.40
C LEU A 237 5.02 -12.60 -10.60
N VAL A 238 4.38 -12.25 -11.72
CA VAL A 238 5.06 -11.67 -12.89
C VAL A 238 5.74 -10.35 -12.51
N GLU A 239 5.04 -9.45 -11.82
CA GLU A 239 5.62 -8.18 -11.36
C GLU A 239 6.73 -8.39 -10.33
N GLN A 240 6.52 -9.28 -9.37
CA GLN A 240 7.54 -9.65 -8.38
C GLN A 240 8.83 -10.12 -9.05
N GLY A 241 8.73 -10.89 -10.13
CA GLY A 241 9.88 -11.36 -10.92
C GLY A 241 10.70 -10.23 -11.56
N ARG A 242 10.12 -9.03 -11.71
CA ARG A 242 10.79 -7.84 -12.28
C ARG A 242 11.50 -7.00 -11.23
N ILE A 243 11.17 -7.16 -9.95
CA ILE A 243 11.79 -6.40 -8.87
C ILE A 243 13.28 -6.76 -8.80
N GLY A 244 14.15 -5.78 -9.04
CA GLY A 244 15.58 -5.97 -9.08
C GLY A 244 16.12 -6.56 -10.40
N ALA A 245 15.29 -6.78 -11.42
CA ALA A 245 15.77 -7.07 -12.77
C ALA A 245 16.59 -5.88 -13.31
N PRO A 246 17.64 -6.13 -14.11
CA PRO A 246 18.39 -5.04 -14.74
C PRO A 246 17.46 -4.22 -15.64
N VAL A 247 17.54 -2.90 -15.52
CA VAL A 247 16.84 -1.99 -16.44
C VAL A 247 17.61 -2.01 -17.76
N SER A 248 16.96 -2.43 -18.84
CA SER A 248 17.50 -2.23 -20.18
C SER A 248 17.55 -0.73 -20.43
N PHE A 249 18.76 -0.16 -20.49
CA PHE A 249 18.95 1.19 -20.98
C PHE A 249 18.81 1.12 -22.50
N ASP A 250 17.60 1.31 -23.01
CA ASP A 250 17.45 1.70 -24.40
C ASP A 250 17.99 3.13 -24.51
N GLU A 251 19.20 3.21 -25.06
CA GLU A 251 19.89 4.45 -25.42
C GLU A 251 19.07 5.14 -26.53
N PRO A 252 18.56 6.37 -26.33
CA PRO A 252 17.98 7.10 -27.45
C PRO A 252 19.10 7.50 -28.41
N ALA A 253 18.98 7.04 -29.65
CA ALA A 253 19.78 7.50 -30.80
C ALA A 253 19.49 8.96 -31.15
#